data_AF-A0AAP2DRZ7-F1
#
_entry.id   AF-A0AAP2DRZ7-F1
#
_cell.length_a   1.000
_cell.length_b   1.000
_cell.length_c   1.000
_cell.angle_alpha   90.00
_cell.angle_beta   90.00
_cell.angle_gamma   90.00
#
_symmetry.space_group_name_H-M   'P 1'
#
loop_
_entity.id
_entity.type
_entity.pdbx_description
1 polymer ?
#
loop_
_entity_poly.entity_id
_entity_poly.type
_entity_poly.pdbx_seq_one_letter_code
_entity_poly.pdbx_strand_id
1 'polypeptide(L)'
;MRSLTRQYLFGLIFIGVAIYQLVIKDHLEFALYGTAGLAFIFNALTFEPKLIVYKKALVITSWVLIGATGILFLYLLQFKYF
;
A
#
# COMPACT_ATOMS: atom_id res chain seq x y z
N MET A 1 7.97 -8.03 -18.00
CA MET A 1 6.94 -8.26 -16.95
C MET A 1 5.77 -7.31 -17.16
N ARG A 2 4.52 -7.78 -17.05
CA ARG A 2 3.31 -6.92 -17.17
C ARG A 2 3.20 -5.99 -15.95
N SER A 3 2.67 -4.78 -16.15
CA SER A 3 2.52 -3.77 -15.09
C SER A 3 1.77 -4.30 -13.86
N LEU A 4 0.71 -5.07 -14.11
CA LEU A 4 -0.16 -5.70 -13.12
C LEU A 4 0.61 -6.67 -12.20
N THR A 5 1.48 -7.50 -12.78
CA THR A 5 2.33 -8.44 -12.02
C THR A 5 3.29 -7.71 -11.08
N ARG A 6 3.85 -6.58 -11.49
CA ARG A 6 4.74 -5.78 -10.62
C ARG A 6 3.99 -5.18 -9.44
N GLN A 7 2.77 -4.70 -9.65
CA GLN A 7 1.97 -4.11 -8.57
C GLN A 7 1.63 -5.16 -7.50
N TYR A 8 1.19 -6.36 -7.89
CA TYR A 8 0.97 -7.43 -6.91
C TYR A 8 2.27 -7.88 -6.22
N LEU A 9 3.39 -7.94 -6.96
CA LEU A 9 4.68 -8.29 -6.37
C LEU A 9 5.11 -7.27 -5.31
N PHE A 10 5.05 -5.99 -5.62
CA PHE A 10 5.35 -4.93 -4.65
C PHE A 10 4.36 -4.96 -3.49
N GLY A 11 3.07 -5.10 -3.76
CA GLY A 11 2.05 -5.25 -2.72
C GLY A 11 2.38 -6.38 -1.74
N LEU A 12 2.75 -7.55 -2.25
CA LEU A 12 3.11 -8.71 -1.44
C LEU A 12 4.38 -8.46 -0.61
N ILE A 13 5.42 -7.85 -1.21
CA ILE A 13 6.64 -7.48 -0.48
C ILE A 13 6.32 -6.51 0.65
N PHE A 14 5.56 -5.44 0.37
CA PHE A 14 5.19 -4.45 1.37
C PHE A 14 4.34 -5.03 2.51
N ILE A 15 3.42 -5.94 2.21
CA ILE A 15 2.66 -6.66 3.25
C ILE A 15 3.58 -7.57 4.07
N GLY A 16 4.53 -8.27 3.45
CA GLY A 16 5.52 -9.07 4.16
C GLY A 16 6.37 -8.23 5.12
N VAL A 17 6.84 -7.08 4.66
CA VAL A 17 7.56 -6.12 5.51
C VAL A 17 6.67 -5.60 6.63
N ALA A 18 5.40 -5.26 6.35
CA ALA A 18 4.46 -4.84 7.38
C ALA A 18 4.31 -5.90 8.49
N ILE A 19 4.11 -7.16 8.12
CA ILE A 19 4.01 -8.26 9.10
C ILE A 19 5.29 -8.36 9.94
N TYR A 20 6.47 -8.24 9.33
CA TYR A 20 7.74 -8.21 10.07
C TYR A 20 7.79 -7.04 11.09
N GLN A 21 7.38 -5.84 10.67
CA GLN A 21 7.34 -4.66 11.54
C GLN A 21 6.36 -4.82 12.71
N LEU A 22 5.24 -5.50 12.48
CA LEU A 22 4.30 -5.84 13.53
C LEU A 22 4.92 -6.76 14.59
N VAL A 23 5.77 -7.71 14.18
CA VAL A 23 6.46 -8.63 15.11
C VAL A 23 7.46 -7.87 15.99
N ILE A 24 8.21 -6.92 15.43
CA ILE A 24 9.14 -6.08 16.21
C ILE A 24 8.45 -4.91 16.94
N LYS A 25 7.11 -4.87 16.94
CA LYS A 25 6.27 -3.84 17.58
C LYS A 25 6.49 -2.42 17.07
N ASP A 26 6.98 -2.28 15.84
CA ASP A 26 7.04 -0.99 15.17
C ASP A 26 5.72 -0.69 14.47
N HIS A 27 4.77 -0.15 15.24
CA HIS A 27 3.43 0.14 14.76
C HIS A 27 3.40 1.22 13.66
N LEU A 28 4.40 2.12 13.63
CA LEU A 28 4.46 3.20 12.65
C LEU A 28 4.94 2.69 11.29
N GLU A 29 6.02 1.91 11.28
CA GLU A 29 6.49 1.25 10.06
C GLU A 29 5.49 0.19 9.57
N PHE A 30 4.84 -0.54 10.49
CA PHE A 30 3.72 -1.42 10.15
C PHE A 30 2.60 -0.68 9.40
N ALA A 31 2.16 0.46 9.93
CA ALA A 31 1.11 1.26 9.28
C ALA A 31 1.55 1.77 7.92
N LEU A 32 2.79 2.26 7.79
CA LEU A 32 3.34 2.74 6.53
C LEU A 32 3.41 1.64 5.47
N TYR A 33 4.06 0.51 5.77
CA TYR A 33 4.22 -0.57 4.80
C TYR A 33 2.91 -1.31 4.53
N GLY A 34 2.03 -1.42 5.52
CA GLY A 34 0.70 -2.00 5.36
C GLY A 34 -0.16 -1.17 4.41
N THR A 35 -0.22 0.15 4.61
CA THR A 35 -0.97 1.06 3.73
C THR A 35 -0.38 1.13 2.33
N ALA A 36 0.95 1.17 2.20
CA ALA A 36 1.64 1.11 0.92
C ALA A 36 1.32 -0.18 0.16
N GLY A 37 1.39 -1.33 0.83
CA GLY A 37 1.08 -2.64 0.24
C GLY A 37 -0.36 -2.74 -0.25
N LEU A 38 -1.31 -2.27 0.55
CA LEU A 38 -2.71 -2.18 0.16
C LEU A 38 -2.90 -1.24 -1.04
N ALA A 39 -2.21 -0.10 -1.09
CA ALA A 39 -2.30 0.83 -2.22
C ALA A 39 -1.92 0.15 -3.54
N PHE A 40 -0.84 -0.63 -3.55
CA PHE A 40 -0.41 -1.38 -4.74
C PHE A 40 -1.42 -2.46 -5.14
N ILE A 41 -1.98 -3.19 -4.18
CA ILE A 41 -2.98 -4.24 -4.44
C ILE A 41 -4.26 -3.64 -5.00
N PHE A 42 -4.81 -2.60 -4.35
CA PHE A 42 -6.04 -1.94 -4.81
C PHE A 42 -5.87 -1.31 -6.18
N ASN A 43 -4.71 -0.72 -6.46
CA ASN A 43 -4.40 -0.18 -7.78
C ASN A 43 -4.37 -1.30 -8.83
N ALA A 44 -3.80 -2.47 -8.52
CA ALA A 44 -3.79 -3.63 -9.42
C ALA A 44 -5.20 -4.14 -9.71
N LEU A 45 -6.06 -4.18 -8.69
CA LEU A 45 -7.47 -4.58 -8.81
C LEU A 45 -8.26 -3.69 -9.78
N THR A 46 -7.86 -2.43 -10.01
CA THR A 46 -8.53 -1.55 -10.99
C THR A 46 -8.41 -2.04 -12.44
N PHE A 47 -7.45 -2.92 -12.71
CA PHE A 47 -7.19 -3.50 -14.03
C PHE A 47 -7.77 -4.91 -14.18
N GLU A 48 -8.38 -5.47 -13.14
CA GLU A 48 -9.00 -6.79 -13.17
C GLU A 48 -10.35 -6.74 -13.93
N PRO A 49 -10.53 -7.52 -15.01
CA PRO A 49 -11.75 -7.46 -15.83
C PRO A 49 -13.02 -7.77 -15.04
N LYS A 50 -12.93 -8.66 -14.03
CA LYS A 50 -14.06 -9.08 -13.19
C LYS A 50 -14.54 -7.98 -12.24
N LEU A 51 -13.72 -6.96 -11.98
CA LEU A 51 -14.00 -5.87 -11.03
C LEU A 51 -14.32 -4.54 -11.70
N ILE A 52 -14.57 -4.56 -13.02
CA ILE A 52 -14.79 -3.33 -13.79
C ILE A 52 -15.98 -2.51 -13.29
N VAL A 53 -17.00 -3.16 -12.73
CA VAL A 53 -18.17 -2.53 -12.10
C VAL A 53 -17.77 -1.65 -10.90
N TYR A 54 -16.72 -2.04 -10.18
CA TYR A 54 -16.22 -1.34 -8.98
C TYR A 54 -15.03 -0.43 -9.26
N LYS A 55 -14.64 -0.25 -10.53
CA LYS A 55 -13.43 0.48 -10.92
C LYS A 55 -13.35 1.88 -10.29
N LYS A 56 -14.46 2.62 -10.27
CA LYS A 56 -14.50 3.97 -9.68
C LYS A 56 -14.16 3.95 -8.18
N ALA A 57 -14.76 3.02 -7.43
CA ALA A 57 -14.50 2.86 -6.01
C ALA A 57 -13.04 2.43 -5.77
N LEU A 58 -12.55 1.43 -6.52
CA LEU A 58 -11.17 0.96 -6.40
C LEU A 58 -10.13 2.05 -6.70
N VAL A 59 -10.38 2.91 -7.69
CA VAL A 59 -9.51 4.05 -8.00
C VAL A 59 -9.51 5.05 -6.85
N ILE A 60 -10.67 5.42 -6.30
CA ILE A 60 -10.77 6.32 -5.15
C ILE A 60 -10.01 5.74 -3.95
N THR A 61 -10.24 4.47 -3.61
CA THR A 61 -9.55 3.79 -2.52
C THR A 61 -8.04 3.78 -2.73
N SER A 62 -7.58 3.51 -3.95
CA SER A 62 -6.15 3.54 -4.28
C SER A 62 -5.53 4.91 -4.03
N TRP A 63 -6.19 5.99 -4.48
CA TRP A 63 -5.71 7.36 -4.26
C TRP A 63 -5.69 7.76 -2.79
N VAL A 64 -6.71 7.35 -2.02
CA VAL A 64 -6.76 7.58 -0.57
C VAL A 64 -5.59 6.86 0.12
N LEU A 65 -5.33 5.59 -0.24
CA LEU A 65 -4.22 4.82 0.32
C LEU A 65 -2.85 5.40 -0.06
N ILE A 66 -2.67 5.85 -1.31
CA ILE A 66 -1.44 6.54 -1.74
C ILE A 66 -1.24 7.82 -0.94
N GLY A 67 -2.27 8.64 -0.79
CA GLY A 67 -2.23 9.87 0.00
C GLY A 67 -1.89 9.61 1.46
N ALA A 68 -2.56 8.63 2.08
CA ALA A 68 -2.29 8.22 3.47
C ALA A 68 -0.85 7.70 3.64
N THR A 69 -0.35 6.91 2.69
CA THR A 69 1.04 6.42 2.68
C THR A 69 2.03 7.58 2.64
N GLY A 70 1.77 8.59 1.80
CA GLY A 70 2.61 9.79 1.71
C GLY A 70 2.64 10.58 3.04
N ILE A 71 1.50 10.75 3.69
CA ILE A 71 1.43 11.42 5.00
C ILE A 71 2.18 10.62 6.07
N LEU A 72 1.97 9.30 6.13
CA LEU A 72 2.68 8.41 7.06
C LEU A 72 4.19 8.44 6.83
N PHE A 73 4.63 8.50 5.57
CA PHE A 73 6.04 8.58 5.23
C PHE A 73 6.67 9.89 5.73
N LEU A 74 6.01 11.03 5.50
CA LEU A 74 6.48 12.33 6.00
C LEU A 74 6.50 12.37 7.53
N TYR A 75 5.47 11.81 8.17
CA TYR A 75 5.40 11.70 9.63
C TYR A 75 6.56 10.85 10.18
N LEU A 76 6.83 9.71 9.56
CA LEU A 76 7.94 8.84 9.95
C LEU A 76 9.29 9.56 9.79
N LEU A 77 9.47 10.29 8.68
CA LEU A 77 10.69 11.07 8.46
C LEU A 77 10.88 12.14 9.54
N GLN A 78 9.81 12.85 9.91
CA GLN A 78 9.86 13.91 10.91
C GLN A 78 10.08 13.41 12.34
N PHE A 79 9.45 12.30 12.73
CA PHE A 79 9.40 11.88 14.14
C PHE A 79 10.29 10.70 14.50
N LYS A 80 10.78 9.94 13.50
CA LYS A 80 11.65 8.78 13.73
C LYS A 80 13.10 9.03 13.30
N TYR A 81 13.32 9.86 12.28
CA TYR A 81 14.64 10.05 11.70
C TYR A 81 15.22 11.47 11.82
N PHE A 82 14.39 12.48 12.03
CA PHE A 82 14.79 13.85 12.37
C PHE A 82 14.60 14.13 13.85
#